data_AF-A0A2H0SW27-F1
#
_entry.id   AF-A0A2H0SW27-F1
#
_cell.length_a   1.000
_cell.length_b   1.000
_cell.length_c   1.000
_cell.angle_alpha   90.00
_cell.angle_beta   90.00
_cell.angle_gamma   90.00
#
_symmetry.space_group_name_H-M   'P 1'
#
loop_
_entity.id
_entity.type
_entity.pdbx_description
1 polymer ?
#
loop_
_entity_poly.entity_id
_entity_poly.type
_entity_poly.pdbx_seq_one_letter_code
_entity_poly.pdbx_strand_id
1 'polypeptide(L)'
;MNTHAPKNYICPICLGVQGVENEQTLIRKQDILYRDDAVMVLIASYFIKGSEGHLIVVPTRHFENIYDLPDEIGARIFSTAKEYAIKMKSAYGCDGVNLLQNNEPAAGQHAFHYHLHLFPRYDGDSLWENMGKKREVSLEERKKFVDLFR
;
A
#
# COMPACT_ATOMS: atom_id res chain seq x y z
N MET A 1 -3.03 -22.17 1.54
CA MET A 1 -2.00 -22.75 0.63
C MET A 1 -0.67 -22.84 1.38
N ASN A 2 0.45 -23.22 0.75
CA ASN A 2 1.76 -23.13 1.40
C ASN A 2 2.17 -21.66 1.56
N THR A 3 2.63 -21.29 2.75
CA THR A 3 3.17 -19.94 3.02
C THR A 3 4.52 -19.76 2.32
N HIS A 4 4.73 -18.57 1.74
CA HIS A 4 6.01 -18.13 1.18
C HIS A 4 6.80 -17.25 2.16
N ALA A 5 6.22 -16.95 3.32
CA ALA A 5 6.90 -16.25 4.39
C ALA A 5 8.11 -17.06 4.90
N PRO A 6 9.28 -16.44 5.08
CA PRO A 6 10.44 -17.10 5.68
C PRO A 6 10.14 -17.69 7.06
N LYS A 7 10.93 -18.68 7.48
CA LYS A 7 10.87 -19.18 8.86
C LYS A 7 11.16 -18.04 9.84
N ASN A 8 10.33 -17.90 10.87
CA ASN A 8 10.36 -16.79 11.85
C ASN A 8 10.10 -15.40 11.25
N TYR A 9 9.38 -15.32 10.12
CA TYR A 9 8.97 -14.05 9.54
C TYR A 9 8.12 -13.24 10.52
N ILE A 10 8.59 -12.04 10.85
CA ILE A 10 7.81 -11.03 11.57
C ILE A 10 7.20 -10.13 10.51
N CYS A 11 5.88 -10.17 10.38
CA CYS A 11 5.18 -9.38 9.39
C CYS A 11 5.28 -7.87 9.71
N PRO A 12 5.93 -7.06 8.86
CA PRO A 12 6.09 -5.62 9.10
C PRO A 12 4.76 -4.88 9.01
N ILE A 13 3.81 -5.35 8.19
CA ILE A 13 2.49 -4.76 8.08
C ILE A 13 1.65 -5.06 9.32
N CYS A 14 1.71 -6.28 9.88
CA CYS A 14 1.04 -6.58 11.16
C CYS A 14 1.51 -5.65 12.29
N LEU A 15 2.82 -5.40 12.40
CA LEU A 15 3.36 -4.46 13.37
C LEU A 15 2.74 -3.06 13.21
N GLY A 16 2.73 -2.52 11.98
CA GLY A 16 2.16 -1.21 11.72
C GLY A 16 0.65 -1.14 11.93
N VAL A 17 -0.08 -2.19 11.54
CA VAL A 17 -1.51 -2.34 11.84
C VAL A 17 -1.75 -2.40 13.36
N GLN A 18 -0.86 -3.00 14.13
CA GLN A 18 -0.95 -3.01 15.60
C GLN A 18 -0.50 -1.68 16.24
N GLY A 19 -0.09 -0.69 15.45
CA GLY A 19 0.36 0.61 15.93
C GLY A 19 1.80 0.63 16.44
N VAL A 20 2.58 -0.41 16.17
CA VAL A 20 4.02 -0.44 16.47
C VAL A 20 4.73 0.42 15.43
N GLU A 21 5.50 1.42 15.87
CA GLU A 21 6.34 2.25 15.00
C GLU A 21 7.81 1.91 15.20
N ASN A 22 8.46 1.39 14.17
CA ASN A 22 9.90 1.07 14.17
C ASN A 22 10.45 0.97 12.73
N GLU A 23 11.74 0.65 12.62
CA GLU A 23 12.43 0.46 11.34
C GLU A 23 12.05 -0.83 10.60
N GLN A 24 11.37 -1.77 11.25
CA GLN A 24 10.89 -2.99 10.58
C GLN A 24 9.60 -2.73 9.80
N THR A 25 8.65 -1.98 10.39
CA THR A 25 7.38 -1.68 9.73
C THR A 25 7.49 -0.54 8.73
N LEU A 26 8.30 0.48 9.04
CA LEU A 26 8.36 1.78 8.34
C LEU A 26 7.03 2.55 8.26
N ILE A 27 5.90 1.96 8.67
CA ILE A 27 4.61 2.62 8.84
C ILE A 27 4.69 3.54 10.06
N ARG A 28 4.18 4.77 9.91
CA ARG A 28 3.97 5.73 11.01
C ARG A 28 2.51 6.14 11.05
N LYS A 29 2.02 6.53 12.23
CA LYS A 29 0.66 7.00 12.46
C LYS A 29 0.30 8.17 11.54
N GLN A 30 1.26 9.04 11.22
CA GLN A 30 1.06 10.14 10.28
C GLN A 30 0.73 9.69 8.86
N ASP A 31 1.18 8.49 8.43
CA ASP A 31 1.01 7.99 7.08
C ASP A 31 -0.39 7.40 6.87
N ILE A 32 -1.16 7.17 7.94
CA ILE A 32 -2.50 6.55 7.91
C ILE A 32 -3.55 7.59 7.52
N LEU A 33 -4.23 7.35 6.39
CA LEU A 33 -5.33 8.18 5.91
C LEU A 33 -6.69 7.69 6.41
N TYR A 34 -6.83 6.37 6.59
CA TYR A 34 -8.06 5.74 7.04
C TYR A 34 -7.81 4.41 7.71
N ARG A 35 -8.68 4.08 8.65
CA ARG A 35 -8.71 2.78 9.31
C ARG A 35 -10.12 2.50 9.83
N ASP A 36 -10.57 1.28 9.60
CA ASP A 36 -11.71 0.68 10.31
C ASP A 36 -11.30 -0.69 10.88
N ASP A 37 -12.28 -1.51 11.25
CA ASP A 37 -12.04 -2.85 11.81
C ASP A 37 -11.53 -3.86 10.77
N ALA A 38 -11.71 -3.60 9.48
CA ALA A 38 -11.41 -4.53 8.39
C ALA A 38 -10.18 -4.11 7.56
N VAL A 39 -9.98 -2.82 7.30
CA VAL A 39 -8.96 -2.29 6.40
C VAL A 39 -8.28 -1.02 6.93
N MET A 40 -7.08 -0.76 6.43
CA MET A 40 -6.29 0.43 6.67
C MET A 40 -5.72 0.96 5.35
N VAL A 41 -5.72 2.29 5.19
CA VAL A 41 -5.16 3.00 4.03
C VAL A 41 -4.02 3.88 4.49
N LEU A 42 -2.89 3.77 3.82
CA LEU A 42 -1.66 4.48 4.17
C LEU A 42 -0.89 4.97 2.95
N ILE A 43 -0.11 6.03 3.12
CA ILE A 43 0.92 6.49 2.17
C ILE A 43 2.10 5.51 2.25
N ALA A 44 2.58 5.04 1.08
CA ALA A 44 3.68 4.09 1.04
C ALA A 44 5.00 4.67 1.58
N SER A 45 5.78 3.83 2.26
CA SER A 45 7.10 4.23 2.81
C SER A 45 8.20 4.36 1.75
N TYR A 46 7.99 3.74 0.58
CA TYR A 46 8.86 3.82 -0.58
C TYR A 46 8.10 4.47 -1.73
N PHE A 47 8.72 5.40 -2.46
CA PHE A 47 8.16 5.95 -3.70
C PHE A 47 8.87 5.42 -4.93
N ILE A 48 8.10 5.37 -6.02
CA ILE A 48 8.56 5.04 -7.35
C ILE A 48 8.54 6.31 -8.17
N LYS A 49 9.61 6.59 -8.89
CA LYS A 49 9.71 7.79 -9.74
C LYS A 49 8.53 7.84 -10.72
N GLY A 50 7.82 8.96 -10.73
CA GLY A 50 6.65 9.18 -11.58
C GLY A 50 5.33 8.72 -10.96
N SER A 51 5.37 8.18 -9.74
CA SER A 51 4.18 7.76 -8.98
C SER A 51 4.39 7.95 -7.47
N GLU A 52 4.94 9.11 -7.09
CA GLU A 52 5.10 9.54 -5.70
C GLU A 52 3.75 9.65 -4.98
N GLY A 53 3.74 9.40 -3.67
CA GLY A 53 2.51 9.47 -2.86
C GLY A 53 1.52 8.33 -3.09
N HIS A 54 1.93 7.24 -3.75
CA HIS A 54 1.07 6.09 -3.95
C HIS A 54 0.57 5.50 -2.63
N LEU A 55 -0.65 4.98 -2.64
CA LEU A 55 -1.31 4.45 -1.46
C LEU A 55 -1.19 2.93 -1.41
N ILE A 56 -1.37 2.41 -0.20
CA ILE A 56 -1.50 0.99 0.06
C ILE A 56 -2.77 0.76 0.88
N VAL A 57 -3.63 -0.16 0.43
CA VAL A 57 -4.77 -0.67 1.19
C VAL A 57 -4.41 -2.05 1.72
N VAL A 58 -4.52 -2.25 3.03
CA VAL A 58 -4.21 -3.52 3.70
C VAL A 58 -5.37 -3.95 4.59
N PRO A 59 -5.64 -5.26 4.76
CA PRO A 59 -6.53 -5.75 5.80
C PRO A 59 -5.90 -5.54 7.18
N THR A 60 -6.73 -5.34 8.19
CA THR A 60 -6.31 -5.24 9.61
C THR A 60 -5.95 -6.60 10.21
N ARG A 61 -6.45 -7.68 9.62
CA ARG A 61 -6.05 -9.05 9.95
C ARG A 61 -4.98 -9.54 8.98
N HIS A 62 -4.16 -10.46 9.44
CA HIS A 62 -3.13 -11.07 8.61
C HIS A 62 -3.74 -12.06 7.63
N PHE A 63 -3.51 -11.81 6.34
CA PHE A 63 -3.71 -12.74 5.24
C PHE A 63 -2.49 -12.61 4.35
N GLU A 64 -1.85 -13.71 3.97
CA GLU A 64 -0.58 -13.63 3.24
C GLU A 64 -0.76 -12.98 1.86
N ASN A 65 -1.75 -13.44 1.11
CA ASN A 65 -1.97 -13.10 -0.30
C ASN A 65 -3.47 -13.22 -0.63
N ILE A 66 -3.83 -13.17 -1.92
CA ILE A 66 -5.21 -13.17 -2.36
C ILE A 66 -5.94 -14.51 -2.08
N TYR A 67 -5.23 -15.63 -2.05
CA TYR A 67 -5.91 -16.94 -2.03
C TYR A 67 -6.43 -17.33 -0.65
N ASP A 68 -5.86 -16.75 0.40
CA ASP A 68 -6.33 -16.93 1.78
C ASP A 68 -7.23 -15.76 2.24
N LEU A 69 -7.51 -14.78 1.36
CA LEU A 69 -8.30 -13.59 1.67
C LEU A 69 -9.81 -13.91 1.61
N PRO A 70 -10.57 -13.71 2.70
CA PRO A 70 -12.02 -13.90 2.67
C PRO A 70 -12.72 -12.93 1.71
N ASP A 71 -13.73 -13.39 0.99
CA ASP A 71 -14.47 -12.60 0.00
C ASP A 71 -15.02 -11.28 0.57
N GLU A 72 -15.53 -11.30 1.80
CA GLU A 72 -16.05 -10.11 2.50
C GLU A 72 -14.95 -9.05 2.74
N ILE A 73 -13.72 -9.49 3.05
CA ILE A 73 -12.57 -8.62 3.24
C ILE A 73 -12.08 -8.11 1.88
N GLY A 74 -12.04 -8.97 0.86
CA GLY A 74 -11.74 -8.59 -0.51
C GLY A 74 -12.69 -7.51 -1.05
N ALA A 75 -14.00 -7.67 -0.83
CA ALA A 75 -15.01 -6.68 -1.19
C ALA A 75 -14.79 -5.35 -0.46
N ARG A 76 -14.48 -5.39 0.85
CA ARG A 76 -14.18 -4.18 1.62
C ARG A 76 -12.94 -3.46 1.11
N ILE A 77 -11.85 -4.19 0.87
CA ILE A 77 -10.60 -3.66 0.30
C ILE A 77 -10.87 -2.97 -1.04
N PHE A 78 -11.61 -3.62 -1.94
CA PHE A 78 -11.86 -3.06 -3.26
C PHE A 78 -12.76 -1.83 -3.22
N SER A 79 -13.79 -1.83 -2.36
CA SER A 79 -14.62 -0.65 -2.11
C SER A 79 -13.78 0.53 -1.61
N THR A 80 -12.90 0.29 -0.65
CA THR A 80 -12.00 1.32 -0.10
C THR A 80 -10.98 1.78 -1.14
N ALA A 81 -10.42 0.88 -1.94
CA ALA A 81 -9.51 1.23 -3.02
C ALA A 81 -10.18 2.11 -4.09
N LYS A 82 -11.43 1.81 -4.47
CA LYS A 82 -12.20 2.66 -5.37
C LYS A 82 -12.38 4.06 -4.81
N GLU A 83 -12.79 4.18 -3.54
CA GLU A 83 -12.95 5.47 -2.86
C GLU A 83 -11.65 6.28 -2.88
N TYR A 84 -10.53 5.65 -2.52
CA TYR A 84 -9.23 6.30 -2.46
C TYR A 84 -8.62 6.60 -3.82
N ALA A 85 -8.92 5.81 -4.86
CA ALA A 85 -8.53 6.14 -6.22
C ALA A 85 -9.23 7.41 -6.72
N ILE A 86 -10.51 7.60 -6.38
CA ILE A 86 -11.26 8.83 -6.70
C ILE A 86 -10.67 10.02 -5.93
N LYS A 87 -10.46 9.88 -4.62
CA LYS A 87 -9.82 10.92 -3.79
C LYS A 87 -8.43 11.28 -4.32
N MET A 88 -7.62 10.29 -4.68
CA MET A 88 -6.28 10.46 -5.26
C MET A 88 -6.33 11.26 -6.56
N LYS A 89 -7.27 10.95 -7.48
CA LYS A 89 -7.43 11.75 -8.71
C LYS A 89 -7.68 13.22 -8.42
N SER A 90 -8.58 13.51 -7.47
CA SER A 90 -8.89 14.90 -7.09
C SER A 90 -7.73 15.58 -6.37
N ALA A 91 -7.09 14.89 -5.43
CA ALA A 91 -6.01 15.44 -4.61
C ALA A 91 -4.72 15.69 -5.39
N TYR A 92 -4.37 14.79 -6.31
CA TYR A 92 -3.09 14.80 -7.00
C TYR A 92 -3.15 15.32 -8.43
N GLY A 93 -4.36 15.50 -8.98
CA GLY A 93 -4.55 15.88 -10.38
C GLY A 93 -3.97 14.86 -11.37
N CYS A 94 -3.91 13.58 -11.01
CA CYS A 94 -3.34 12.54 -11.86
C CYS A 94 -4.29 12.16 -13.01
N ASP A 95 -3.70 11.73 -14.13
CA ASP A 95 -4.44 11.36 -15.35
C ASP A 95 -5.15 10.01 -15.18
N GLY A 96 -4.53 9.09 -14.43
CA GLY A 96 -5.07 7.76 -14.15
C GLY A 96 -4.59 7.18 -12.83
N VAL A 97 -5.04 5.96 -12.52
CA VAL A 97 -4.61 5.21 -11.33
C VAL A 97 -4.44 3.74 -11.71
N ASN A 98 -3.31 3.13 -11.36
CA ASN A 98 -3.15 1.68 -11.39
C ASN A 98 -3.44 1.08 -10.02
N LEU A 99 -4.21 -0.01 -10.01
CA LEU A 99 -4.33 -0.90 -8.87
C LEU A 99 -3.44 -2.11 -9.14
N LEU A 100 -2.49 -2.39 -8.24
CA LEU A 100 -1.55 -3.51 -8.39
C LEU A 100 -1.48 -4.31 -7.08
N GLN A 101 -1.64 -5.62 -7.21
CA GLN A 101 -1.53 -6.55 -6.10
C GLN A 101 -0.77 -7.79 -6.59
N ASN A 102 0.26 -8.18 -5.84
CA ASN A 102 1.16 -9.26 -6.20
C ASN A 102 0.95 -10.45 -5.26
N ASN A 103 0.91 -11.65 -5.83
CA ASN A 103 0.80 -12.90 -5.08
C ASN A 103 2.04 -13.75 -5.36
N GLU A 104 2.67 -14.20 -4.29
CA GLU A 104 3.91 -14.99 -4.31
C GLU A 104 5.15 -14.25 -4.85
N PRO A 105 6.36 -14.77 -4.55
CA PRO A 105 7.61 -14.15 -5.01
C PRO A 105 7.72 -14.02 -6.53
N ALA A 106 7.15 -14.96 -7.30
CA ALA A 106 7.20 -14.92 -8.76
C ALA A 106 6.46 -13.72 -9.37
N ALA A 107 5.42 -13.20 -8.68
CA ALA A 107 4.73 -11.97 -9.08
C ALA A 107 5.31 -10.71 -8.40
N GLY A 108 6.41 -10.83 -7.65
CA GLY A 108 7.05 -9.70 -6.96
C GLY A 108 6.51 -9.38 -5.57
N GLN A 109 5.75 -10.29 -4.94
CA GLN A 109 5.38 -10.15 -3.54
C GLN A 109 6.62 -10.30 -2.63
N HIS A 110 6.82 -9.35 -1.72
CA HIS A 110 7.96 -9.34 -0.78
C HIS A 110 7.55 -9.03 0.66
N ALA A 111 6.41 -8.38 0.88
CA ALA A 111 5.72 -8.35 2.17
C ALA A 111 4.60 -9.39 2.14
N PHE A 112 4.71 -10.41 2.99
CA PHE A 112 3.78 -11.54 3.06
C PHE A 112 2.57 -11.21 3.94
N HIS A 113 1.93 -10.09 3.63
CA HIS A 113 0.62 -9.65 4.14
C HIS A 113 -0.04 -8.91 3.00
N TYR A 114 -1.29 -9.26 2.67
CA TYR A 114 -2.00 -8.74 1.51
C TYR A 114 -1.93 -7.21 1.49
N HIS A 115 -1.52 -6.65 0.36
CA HIS A 115 -1.49 -5.21 0.18
C HIS A 115 -1.80 -4.86 -1.26
N LEU A 116 -2.75 -3.94 -1.45
CA LEU A 116 -3.17 -3.44 -2.75
C LEU A 116 -2.61 -2.03 -2.93
N HIS A 117 -1.72 -1.85 -3.90
CA HIS A 117 -1.16 -0.55 -4.25
C HIS A 117 -2.14 0.23 -5.14
N LEU A 118 -2.24 1.54 -4.91
CA LEU A 118 -2.87 2.50 -5.80
C LEU A 118 -1.79 3.48 -6.27
N PHE A 119 -1.34 3.35 -7.51
CA PHE A 119 -0.31 4.19 -8.12
C PHE A 119 -0.97 5.33 -8.92
N PRO A 120 -0.80 6.61 -8.55
CA PRO A 120 -1.19 7.71 -9.44
C PRO A 120 -0.38 7.64 -10.73
N ARG A 121 -1.03 7.90 -11.86
CA ARG A 121 -0.41 7.87 -13.19
C ARG A 121 -0.49 9.22 -13.85
N TYR A 122 0.58 9.57 -14.54
CA TYR A 122 0.68 10.78 -15.37
C TYR A 122 1.12 10.38 -16.77
N ASP A 123 0.65 11.10 -17.79
CA ASP A 123 1.10 10.83 -19.16
C ASP A 123 2.64 10.94 -19.24
N GLY A 124 3.28 9.94 -19.83
CA GLY A 124 4.75 9.86 -19.92
C GLY A 124 5.51 9.60 -18.59
N ASP A 125 4.87 9.12 -17.52
CA ASP A 125 5.51 8.90 -16.21
C ASP A 125 6.58 7.78 -16.16
N SER A 126 6.66 6.93 -17.19
CA SER A 126 7.55 5.76 -17.25
C SER A 126 7.47 4.85 -16.02
N LEU A 127 6.31 4.73 -15.36
CA LEU A 127 6.15 3.95 -14.12
C LEU A 127 6.74 2.53 -14.24
N TRP A 128 6.42 1.83 -15.33
CA TRP A 128 6.85 0.44 -15.53
C TRP A 128 8.37 0.29 -15.65
N GLU A 129 9.05 1.25 -16.27
CA GLU A 129 10.51 1.29 -16.37
C GLU A 129 11.18 1.61 -15.02
N ASN A 130 10.43 2.26 -14.13
CA ASN A 130 10.89 2.71 -12.83
C ASN A 130 10.49 1.78 -11.68
N MET A 131 9.69 0.74 -11.91
CA MET A 131 9.14 -0.14 -10.87
C MET A 131 10.22 -0.76 -9.95
N GLY A 132 11.41 -1.06 -10.50
CA GLY A 132 12.56 -1.55 -9.74
C GLY A 132 13.37 -0.48 -9.00
N LYS A 133 13.10 0.80 -9.22
CA LYS A 133 13.87 1.96 -8.72
C LYS A 133 13.13 2.66 -7.58
N LYS A 134 12.64 1.89 -6.61
CA LYS A 134 11.98 2.44 -5.42
C LYS A 134 13.03 3.03 -4.45
N ARG A 135 12.70 4.15 -3.82
CA ARG A 135 13.52 4.78 -2.77
C ARG A 135 12.71 4.94 -1.50
N GLU A 136 13.37 4.81 -0.36
CA GLU A 136 12.75 5.16 0.91
C GLU A 136 12.53 6.68 0.97
N VAL A 137 11.45 7.09 1.62
CA VAL A 137 10.97 8.48 1.63
C VAL A 137 10.95 9.00 3.05
N SER A 138 11.40 10.24 3.26
CA SER A 138 11.38 10.87 4.57
C SER A 138 9.96 11.12 5.06
N LEU A 139 9.76 11.18 6.38
CA LEU A 139 8.44 11.45 6.96
C LEU A 139 7.86 12.79 6.51
N GLU A 140 8.72 13.79 6.32
CA GLU A 140 8.32 15.12 5.82
C GLU A 140 7.81 15.04 4.37
N GLU A 141 8.47 14.26 3.52
CA GLU A 141 8.04 14.09 2.14
C GLU A 141 6.74 13.28 2.04
N ARG A 142 6.57 12.24 2.87
CA ARG A 142 5.28 11.51 2.96
C ARG A 142 4.16 12.42 3.44
N LYS A 143 4.44 13.27 4.44
CA LYS A 143 3.47 14.20 5.03
C LYS A 143 2.87 15.15 4.01
N LYS A 144 3.65 15.62 3.01
CA LYS A 144 3.13 16.45 1.91
C LYS A 144 1.94 15.80 1.22
N PHE A 145 1.97 14.49 1.01
CA PHE A 145 0.87 13.75 0.38
C PHE A 145 -0.26 13.45 1.34
N VAL A 146 0.03 13.20 2.62
CA VAL A 146 -1.01 13.08 3.67
C VAL A 146 -1.89 14.32 3.73
N ASP A 147 -1.26 15.50 3.68
CA ASP A 147 -1.97 16.77 3.81
C ASP A 147 -2.87 17.09 2.59
N LEU A 148 -2.70 16.41 1.45
CA LEU A 148 -3.57 16.56 0.27
C LEU A 148 -4.94 15.85 0.43
N PHE A 149 -5.10 14.98 1.44
CA PHE A 149 -6.37 14.28 1.72
C PHE A 149 -7.17 14.89 2.88
N ARG A 150 -6.67 15.97 3.48
CA ARG A 150 -7.31 16.68 4.60
C ARG A 150 -8.07 17.90 4.09
#